data_AF-A0A348XFD3-F1
#
_entry.id   AF-A0A348XFD3-F1
#
_cell.length_a   1.000
_cell.length_b   1.000
_cell.length_c   1.000
_cell.angle_alpha   90.00
_cell.angle_beta   90.00
_cell.angle_gamma   90.00
#
_symmetry.space_group_name_H-M   'P 1'
#
loop_
_entity.id
_entity.type
_entity.pdbx_description
1 polymer ?
#
loop_
_entity_poly.entity_id
_entity_poly.type
_entity_poly.pdbx_seq_one_letter_code
_entity_poly.pdbx_strand_id
1 'polypeptide(L)' 'MKVAQLLVDVSLDRHWDYGIPEGLEGQVAVGALVQVIFNRRECRGYVVGMEEASTSKNLSPIL' A
#
# COMPACT_ATOMS: atom_id res chain seq x y z
N MET A 1 -28.32 -2.03 -21.80
CA MET A 1 -28.59 -1.84 -20.36
C MET A 1 -27.38 -1.15 -19.76
N LYS A 2 -27.52 -0.01 -19.07
CA LYS A 2 -26.38 0.74 -18.55
C LYS A 2 -26.43 0.77 -17.03
N VAL A 3 -25.41 0.18 -16.42
CA VAL A 3 -25.16 0.21 -14.98
C VAL A 3 -23.69 0.54 -14.82
N ALA A 4 -23.38 1.58 -14.06
CA ALA A 4 -22.03 1.93 -13.65
C ALA A 4 -21.97 1.79 -12.13
N GLN A 5 -21.14 0.86 -11.66
CA GLN A 5 -20.76 0.75 -10.25
C GLN A 5 -19.36 1.34 -10.14
N LEU A 6 -19.25 2.42 -9.37
CA LEU A 6 -18.02 3.17 -9.17
C LEU A 6 -17.68 3.13 -7.68
N LEU A 7 -16.46 2.69 -7.36
CA LEU A 7 -15.86 2.89 -6.05
C LEU A 7 -14.84 4.01 -6.20
N VAL A 8 -14.94 5.04 -5.37
CA VAL A 8 -14.02 6.18 -5.33
C VAL A 8 -13.36 6.23 -3.96
N ASP A 9 -12.15 6.76 -3.97
CA ASP A 9 -11.10 6.71 -2.94
C ASP A 9 -11.64 6.64 -1.51
N VAL A 10 -11.58 5.44 -0.94
CA VAL A 10 -11.94 5.23 0.46
C VAL A 10 -10.67 5.50 1.26
N SER A 11 -10.56 6.72 1.81
CA SER A 11 -9.79 6.93 3.03
C SER A 11 -10.49 6.18 4.15
N LEU A 12 -10.35 4.85 4.15
CA LEU A 12 -10.51 4.11 5.40
C LEU A 12 -9.47 4.74 6.33
N ASP A 13 -9.87 5.15 7.53
CA ASP A 13 -8.95 5.58 8.59
C ASP A 13 -8.16 4.35 9.10
N ARG A 14 -7.49 3.68 8.15
CA ARG A 14 -6.92 2.35 8.23
C ARG A 14 -5.74 2.35 7.28
N HIS A 15 -4.62 1.90 7.81
CA HIS A 15 -3.41 1.66 7.05
C HIS A 15 -3.33 0.19 6.66
N TRP A 16 -2.55 -0.10 5.63
CA TRP A 16 -2.28 -1.45 5.19
C TRP A 16 -0.79 -1.70 5.25
N ASP A 17 -0.44 -2.89 5.73
CA ASP A 17 0.95 -3.31 5.80
C ASP A 17 1.39 -3.81 4.42
N TYR A 18 2.55 -3.37 3.99
CA TYR A 18 3.22 -3.81 2.76
C TYR A 18 4.64 -4.23 3.09
N GLY A 19 5.15 -5.21 2.36
CA GLY A 19 6.53 -5.66 2.46
C GLY A 19 7.45 -4.69 1.72
N ILE A 20 8.61 -4.40 2.30
CA ILE A 20 9.67 -3.65 1.63
C ILE A 20 10.62 -4.68 1.00
N PRO A 21 10.79 -4.71 -0.33
CA PRO A 21 11.79 -5.56 -0.98
C PRO A 21 13.21 -5.19 -0.53
N GLU A 22 14.12 -6.16 -0.46
CA GLU A 22 15.54 -5.94 -0.07
C GLU A 22 16.20 -4.80 -0.87
N GLY A 23 15.89 -4.67 -2.16
CA GLY A 23 16.45 -3.62 -3.02
C GLY A 23 15.99 -2.19 -2.69
N LEU A 24 14.94 -2.03 -1.89
CA LEU A 24 14.39 -0.75 -1.43
C LEU A 24 14.60 -0.53 0.08
N GLU A 25 15.24 -1.47 0.77
CA GLU A 25 15.61 -1.30 2.17
C GLU A 25 16.50 -0.07 2.37
N GLY A 26 16.18 0.75 3.37
CA GLY A 26 16.86 2.01 3.65
C GLY A 26 16.56 3.17 2.69
N GLN A 27 15.83 2.95 1.60
CA GLN A 27 15.39 4.00 0.67
C GLN A 27 13.96 4.48 0.94
N VAL A 28 13.17 3.64 1.60
CA VAL A 28 11.82 3.97 2.04
C VAL A 28 11.91 4.64 3.41
N ALA A 29 11.13 5.69 3.63
CA ALA A 29 11.00 6.42 4.90
C ALA A 29 9.55 6.84 5.11
N VAL A 30 9.15 7.15 6.35
CA VAL A 30 7.84 7.77 6.61
C VAL A 30 7.73 9.08 5.83
N GLY A 31 6.59 9.28 5.17
CA GLY A 31 6.34 10.39 4.25
C GLY A 31 6.78 10.14 2.80
N ALA A 32 7.46 9.02 2.51
CA ALA A 32 7.82 8.66 1.14
C ALA A 32 6.56 8.28 0.32
N LEU A 33 6.50 8.74 -0.92
CA LEU A 33 5.50 8.32 -1.89
C LEU A 33 5.98 7.02 -2.54
N VAL A 34 5.20 5.95 -2.39
CA VAL A 34 5.49 4.62 -2.93
C VAL A 34 4.39 4.17 -3.89
N GLN A 35 4.73 3.25 -4.79
CA GLN A 35 3.77 2.61 -5.65
C GLN A 35 3.43 1.22 -5.09
N VAL A 36 2.16 0.84 -5.11
CA VAL A 36 1.66 -0.44 -4.59
C VAL A 36 0.59 -1.01 -5.48
N ILE A 37 0.38 -2.32 -5.39
CA ILE A 37 -0.84 -2.95 -5.91
C ILE A 37 -1.90 -2.94 -4.81
N PHE A 38 -2.96 -2.18 -5.01
CA PHE A 38 -4.15 -2.17 -4.16
C PHE A 38 -5.37 -2.65 -4.95
N ASN A 39 -6.04 -3.69 -4.46
CA ASN A 39 -7.21 -4.29 -5.11
C ASN A 39 -7.02 -4.54 -6.63
N ARG A 40 -5.87 -5.14 -7.01
CA ARG A 40 -5.49 -5.46 -8.39
C ARG A 40 -5.26 -4.26 -9.31
N ARG A 41 -4.99 -3.08 -8.75
CA ARG A 41 -4.65 -1.85 -9.47
C ARG A 41 -3.37 -1.25 -8.93
N GLU A 42 -2.59 -0.62 -9.79
CA GLU A 42 -1.46 0.21 -9.37
C GLU A 42 -1.98 1.51 -8.77
N CYS A 43 -1.56 1.79 -7.54
CA CYS A 43 -1.91 2.99 -6.81
C CYS A 43 -0.65 3.60 -6.20
N ARG A 44 -0.70 4.90 -5.91
CA ARG A 44 0.35 5.59 -5.15
C ARG A 44 -0.15 5.81 -3.73
N GLY A 45 0.72 5.61 -2.75
CA GLY A 45 0.41 5.82 -1.34
C GLY A 45 1.60 6.44 -0.61
N TYR A 46 1.35 7.02 0.55
CA TYR A 46 2.40 7.51 1.43
C TYR A 46 2.67 6.51 2.53
N VAL A 47 3.95 6.32 2.86
CA VAL A 47 4.35 5.56 4.04
C VAL A 47 4.00 6.37 5.27
N VAL A 48 3.09 5.86 6.10
CA VAL A 48 2.61 6.55 7.31
C VAL A 48 3.28 6.05 8.60
N GLY A 49 3.99 4.92 8.53
CA GLY A 49 4.63 4.26 9.66
C GLY A 49 5.48 3.08 9.20
N MET A 50 6.36 2.61 10.08
CA MET A 50 7.19 1.43 9.86
C MET A 50 7.11 0.55 11.10
N GLU A 51 6.90 -0.74 10.89
CA GLU A 51 6.88 -1.74 11.95
C GLU A 51 7.82 -2.88 11.57
N GLU A 52 8.52 -3.44 12.55
CA GLU A 52 9.44 -4.57 12.35
C GLU A 52 8.68 -5.88 12.02
N ALA A 53 7.39 -5.94 12.36
CA ALA A 53 6.55 -7.12 12.10
C ALA A 53 5.09 -6.74 11.88
N SER A 54 4.48 -7.29 10.83
CA SER A 54 3.03 -7.25 10.63
C SER A 54 2.37 -8.49 11.24
N THR A 55 1.11 -8.35 11.68
CA THR A 55 0.26 -9.50 12.06
C THR A 55 -0.09 -10.38 10.84
N SER A 56 0.04 -9.84 9.63
CA SER A 56 -0.27 -10.53 8.38
C SER A 56 0.91 -11.36 7.88
N LYS A 57 0.69 -12.65 7.60
CA LYS A 57 1.75 -13.58 7.16
C LYS A 57 2.18 -13.40 5.69
N ASN A 58 1.32 -12.80 4.86
CA ASN A 58 1.56 -12.60 3.43
C ASN A 58 1.36 -11.12 3.09
N LEU A 59 2.45 -10.36 3.07
CA LEU A 59 2.44 -8.95 2.69
C LEU A 59 2.64 -8.82 1.18
N SER A 60 1.85 -7.95 0.55
CA SER A 60 2.16 -7.54 -0.83
C SER A 60 3.37 -6.62 -0.81
N PRO A 61 4.32 -6.74 -1.74
CA PRO A 61 5.46 -5.84 -1.78
C PRO A 61 5.05 -4.45 -2.29
N ILE A 62 5.78 -3.42 -1.85
CA ILE A 62 5.84 -2.16 -2.60
C ILE A 62 6.58 -2.38 -3.92
N LEU A 63 6.19 -1.62 -4.95
CA LEU A 63 6.76 -1.69 -6.30
C LEU A 63 7.96 -0.75 -6.45
#